data_AF-A0A970K2E4-F1
#
_entry.id   AF-A0A970K2E4-F1
#
_cell.length_a   1.000
_cell.length_b   1.000
_cell.length_c   1.000
_cell.angle_alpha   90.00
_cell.angle_beta   90.00
_cell.angle_gamma   90.00
#
_symmetry.space_group_name_H-M   'P 1'
#
loop_
_entity.id
_entity.type
_entity.pdbx_description
1 polymer ?
#
loop_
_entity_poly.entity_id
_entity_poly.type
_entity_poly.pdbx_seq_one_letter_code
_entity_poly.pdbx_strand_id
1 'polypeptide(L)' 'DEKLLPIYEVLIDTAKASGDMLLTFPSDKPDRKIDYIFVSEKITVLSAQAPAETTSDHRPYIAEIELQA' A
#
# COMPACT_ATOMS: atom_id res chain seq x y z
N ASP A 1 -8.69 -7.94 -4.90
CA ASP A 1 -8.75 -9.40 -4.64
C ASP A 1 -9.94 -9.65 -3.72
N GLU A 2 -10.82 -10.60 -4.05
CA GLU A 2 -12.00 -10.91 -3.25
C GLU A 2 -11.64 -11.34 -1.82
N LYS A 3 -10.46 -11.94 -1.63
CA LYS A 3 -9.96 -12.36 -0.31
C LYS A 3 -9.73 -11.17 0.63
N LEU A 4 -9.56 -9.97 0.08
CA LEU A 4 -9.31 -8.76 0.85
C LEU A 4 -10.60 -7.99 1.18
N LEU A 5 -11.75 -8.38 0.61
CA LEU A 5 -13.03 -7.68 0.82
C LEU A 5 -13.34 -7.45 2.31
N PRO A 6 -13.23 -8.45 3.21
CA PRO A 6 -13.53 -8.23 4.63
C PRO A 6 -12.59 -7.22 5.30
N ILE A 7 -11.35 -7.08 4.80
CA ILE A 7 -10.38 -6.11 5.36
C ILE A 7 -10.75 -4.70 4.92
N TYR A 8 -11.15 -4.52 3.66
CA TYR A 8 -11.59 -3.23 3.13
C TYR A 8 -12.87 -2.69 3.80
N GLU A 9 -13.68 -3.57 4.41
CA GLU A 9 -14.89 -3.18 5.15
C GLU A 9 -14.58 -2.50 6.49
N VAL A 10 -13.42 -2.77 7.10
CA VAL A 10 -13.07 -2.29 8.45
C VAL A 10 -11.83 -1.41 8.50
N LEU A 11 -10.98 -1.46 7.47
CA LEU A 11 -9.73 -0.72 7.40
C LEU A 11 -9.59 0.03 6.08
N ILE A 12 -8.81 1.12 6.13
CA ILE A 12 -8.48 1.94 4.99
C ILE A 12 -7.16 1.43 4.40
N ASP A 13 -7.18 1.06 3.12
CA ASP A 13 -5.95 0.80 2.35
C ASP A 13 -5.23 2.12 2.09
N THR A 14 -3.97 2.20 2.53
CA THR A 14 -3.12 3.38 2.34
C THR A 14 -2.91 3.73 0.86
N ALA A 15 -3.12 2.77 -0.05
CA ALA A 15 -3.03 3.01 -1.49
C ALA A 15 -4.00 4.08 -1.98
N LYS A 16 -5.11 4.33 -1.26
CA LYS A 16 -6.07 5.40 -1.57
C LYS A 16 -5.45 6.80 -1.50
N ALA A 17 -4.34 6.98 -0.79
CA ALA A 17 -3.60 8.24 -0.70
C ALA A 17 -2.52 8.39 -1.81
N SER A 18 -2.40 7.41 -2.71
CA SER A 18 -1.47 7.45 -3.83
C SER A 18 -2.17 7.79 -5.15
N GLY A 19 -1.44 8.44 -6.06
CA GLY A 19 -1.86 8.61 -7.45
C GLY A 19 -1.50 7.41 -8.34
N ASP A 20 -0.72 6.46 -7.82
CA ASP A 20 -0.17 5.32 -8.57
C ASP A 20 -0.84 4.00 -8.17
N MET A 21 -0.71 2.98 -9.03
CA MET A 21 -1.23 1.63 -8.77
C MET A 21 -0.47 0.88 -7.66
N LEU A 22 0.69 1.40 -7.22
CA LEU A 22 1.57 0.79 -6.21
C LEU A 22 1.84 -0.69 -6.46
N LEU A 23 2.20 -1.03 -7.71
CA LEU A 23 2.59 -2.39 -8.07
C LEU A 23 3.92 -2.72 -7.40
N THR A 24 3.97 -3.84 -6.69
CA THR A 24 5.13 -4.23 -5.87
C THR A 24 5.81 -5.50 -6.36
N PHE A 25 5.19 -6.27 -7.24
CA PHE A 25 5.75 -7.53 -7.72
C PHE A 25 5.54 -7.75 -9.22
N PRO A 26 6.49 -8.38 -9.93
CA PRO A 26 7.90 -8.53 -9.53
C PRO A 26 8.60 -7.16 -9.52
N SER A 27 9.68 -7.01 -8.77
CA SER A 27 10.30 -5.70 -8.52
C SER A 27 10.85 -5.01 -9.78
N ASP A 28 11.38 -5.79 -10.72
CA ASP A 28 12.00 -5.34 -11.97
C ASP A 28 10.97 -4.97 -13.05
N LYS A 29 9.86 -5.70 -13.13
CA LYS A 29 8.77 -5.47 -14.09
C LYS A 29 7.41 -5.66 -13.43
N PRO A 30 6.99 -4.72 -12.58
CA PRO A 30 5.86 -4.93 -11.70
C PRO A 30 4.56 -5.00 -12.50
N ASP A 31 3.77 -6.03 -12.23
CA ASP A 31 2.50 -6.30 -12.89
C ASP A 31 1.33 -6.42 -11.90
N ARG A 32 1.63 -6.53 -10.60
CA ARG A 32 0.62 -6.69 -9.55
C ARG A 32 1.02 -6.02 -8.24
N LYS A 33 0.00 -5.64 -7.49
CA LYS A 33 0.10 -5.22 -6.09
C LYS A 33 -0.25 -6.42 -5.21
N ILE A 34 0.72 -6.91 -4.45
CA ILE A 34 0.51 -8.00 -3.48
C ILE A 34 0.94 -7.63 -2.05
N ASP A 35 1.54 -6.45 -1.88
CA ASP A 35 1.90 -5.88 -0.58
C ASP A 35 0.94 -4.74 -0.22
N TYR A 36 0.48 -4.73 1.02
CA TYR A 36 -0.56 -3.81 1.50
C TYR A 36 -0.23 -3.32 2.90
N ILE A 37 -0.49 -2.04 3.15
CA ILE A 37 -0.57 -1.46 4.50
C ILE A 37 -1.99 -0.92 4.65
N PHE A 38 -2.68 -1.39 5.69
CA PHE A 38 -4.01 -0.95 6.07
C PHE A 38 -3.95 -0.19 7.40
N VAL A 39 -4.77 0.84 7.56
CA VAL A 39 -4.89 1.62 8.79
C VAL A 39 -6.34 1.70 9.26
N SER A 40 -6.54 1.88 10.57
CA SER A 40 -7.87 2.14 11.13
C SER A 40 -8.38 3.53 10.70
N GLU A 41 -9.69 3.73 10.73
CA GLU A 41 -10.36 4.96 10.25
C GLU A 41 -9.89 6.27 10.89
N LYS A 42 -9.28 6.21 12.09
CA LYS A 42 -8.81 7.38 12.83
C LYS A 42 -7.38 7.81 12.49
N ILE A 43 -6.69 7.07 11.60
CA ILE A 43 -5.33 7.39 11.17
C ILE A 43 -5.40 8.10 9.83
N THR A 44 -4.81 9.29 9.76
CA THR A 44 -4.69 10.04 8.52
C THR A 44 -3.54 9.45 7.69
N VAL A 45 -3.79 9.12 6.43
CA VAL A 45 -2.74 8.70 5.48
C VAL A 45 -2.29 9.90 4.68
N LEU A 46 -1.02 10.28 4.81
CA LEU A 46 -0.44 11.43 4.12
C LEU A 46 0.02 11.08 2.71
N SER A 47 0.70 9.94 2.57
CA SER A 47 1.20 9.45 1.29
C SER A 47 1.41 7.94 1.28
N ALA A 48 1.42 7.34 0.10
CA ALA A 48 1.86 5.96 -0.11
C ALA A 48 2.62 5.83 -1.42
N GLN A 49 3.73 5.08 -1.40
CA GLN A 49 4.62 4.89 -2.54
C GLN A 49 5.24 3.49 -2.56
N ALA A 50 5.57 3.04 -3.78
CA ALA A 50 6.30 1.81 -4.03
C ALA A 50 7.56 2.14 -4.87
N PRO A 51 8.68 2.53 -4.24
CA PRO A 51 9.89 2.94 -4.96
C PRO A 51 10.40 1.82 -5.89
N ALA A 52 10.97 2.22 -7.02
CA ALA A 52 11.57 1.30 -8.00
C ALA A 52 12.91 0.76 -7.50
N GLU A 53 12.85 -0.16 -6.55
CA GLU A 53 13.99 -0.89 -5.98
C GLU A 53 13.90 -2.37 -6.37
N THR A 54 15.03 -3.00 -6.68
CA THR A 54 15.09 -4.39 -7.20
C THR A 54 16.01 -5.31 -6.39
N THR A 55 16.47 -4.87 -5.21
CA THR A 55 17.30 -5.69 -4.31
C THR A 55 16.54 -6.91 -3.75
N SER A 56 15.21 -6.85 -3.69
CA SER A 56 14.30 -7.98 -3.46
C SER A 56 13.47 -8.22 -4.73
N ASP A 57 12.85 -9.40 -4.84
CA ASP A 57 11.79 -9.72 -5.80
C ASP A 57 10.51 -8.88 -5.61
N HIS A 58 10.37 -8.22 -4.46
CA HIS A 58 9.34 -7.21 -4.18
C HIS A 58 9.91 -5.80 -4.13
N ARG A 59 9.13 -4.80 -4.56
CA ARG A 59 9.37 -3.39 -4.25
C ARG A 59 8.93 -3.10 -2.82
N PRO A 60 9.66 -2.26 -2.07
CA PRO A 60 9.19 -1.76 -0.78
C PRO A 60 7.84 -1.07 -0.93
N TYR A 61 6.95 -1.23 0.04
CA TYR A 61 5.71 -0.47 0.16
C TYR A 61 5.82 0.45 1.36
N ILE A 62 5.78 1.77 1.14
CA ILE A 62 5.99 2.79 2.17
C ILE A 62 4.72 3.63 2.28
N ALA A 63 4.22 3.80 3.50
CA ALA A 63 3.12 4.71 3.81
C ALA A 63 3.56 5.71 4.87
N GLU A 64 3.25 6.97 4.65
CA GLU A 64 3.40 8.04 5.63
C GLU A 64 2.05 8.31 6.28
N ILE A 65 2.01 8.29 7.61
CA ILE A 65 0.78 8.42 8.39
C ILE A 65 0.95 9.47 9.48
N GLU A 66 -0.15 10.09 9.85
CA GLU A 66 -0.24 10.99 10.99
C GLU A 66 -1.11 10.36 12.08
N LEU A 67 -0.60 10.39 13.32
CA LEU A 67 -1.34 9.97 14.49
C LEU A 67 -2.06 11.17 15.08
N GLN A 68 -3.35 11.01 15.38
CA GLN A 68 -4.11 12.02 16.11
C GLN A 68 -3.74 11.95 17.60
N ALA A 69 -3.44 13.10 18.19
CA ALA A 69 -3.14 13.27 19.61
C ALA A 69 -4.40 13.24 20.48
#